data_AF-A0AAN7F4M6-F1
#
_entry.id   AF-A0AAN7F4M6-F1
#
_cell.length_a   1.000
_cell.length_b   1.000
_cell.length_c   1.000
_cell.angle_alpha   90.00
_cell.angle_beta   90.00
_cell.angle_gamma   90.00
#
_symmetry.space_group_name_H-M   'P 1'
#
loop_
_entity.id
_entity.type
_entity.pdbx_description
1 polymer ?
#
loop_
_entity_poly.entity_id
_entity_poly.type
_entity_poly.pdbx_seq_one_letter_code
_entity_poly.pdbx_strand_id
1 'polypeptide(L)'
;MFKTLNNFINELHPFFYRDGNGFKTSTMRLGADVIVLSRATSASRATQSVGLLSYTFLRRTGQDDVIVPMIDYDVSGNWAEPIIYGSQDDWSANLKIILEWSPFPSKEELMVQFEDIGPHGTKIIIYNLWLNDEGIYELSFDDDDEDIRLRDEASRGSLTKLNKKAVELQSHISYRIRYSLRDYVSILYLRKFKNFSIVLRGKPVHQLNIADELQHSNVVSYKPQLGLGTKEVTVETTIGFAKEFPSIPVCGFNVYHKNRLIRPFWKVSADGSSKGSGVIGVLEANFIEPAHDKQDFERSSLFIRLEARLKQILNDYWKGHCHLMGYQPPNFRSHHPQKEPLVQPLIGLAANVGQEVVQPIVSLPVNIGQGLSNGHTGSYDQLASMDGSGPISVDQICEENIQLFMRCEEHMQKENELKQTIEGLEKELKEAKMKRDQLSLYLETRKKQKIVEPQTGDV
;
A
#
# COMPACT_ATOMS: atom_id res chain seq x y z
N MET A 1 30.33 19.01 -3.52
CA MET A 1 30.52 17.56 -3.56
C MET A 1 29.93 16.87 -2.33
N PHE A 2 30.12 17.39 -1.10
CA PHE A 2 29.20 17.15 0.05
C PHE A 2 27.72 17.47 -0.24
N LYS A 3 27.51 18.26 -1.28
CA LYS A 3 26.23 18.52 -1.90
C LYS A 3 25.61 17.25 -2.50
N THR A 4 26.23 16.43 -3.34
CA THR A 4 25.46 15.51 -4.21
C THR A 4 24.64 14.43 -3.48
N LEU A 5 25.14 13.80 -2.40
CA LEU A 5 24.34 12.81 -1.65
C LEU A 5 23.47 13.46 -0.56
N ASN A 6 23.96 14.51 0.10
CA ASN A 6 23.16 15.24 1.10
C ASN A 6 22.06 16.09 0.42
N ASN A 7 22.28 16.49 -0.83
CA ASN A 7 21.32 17.02 -1.80
C ASN A 7 20.56 15.90 -2.53
N PHE A 8 20.93 14.63 -2.42
CA PHE A 8 20.01 13.58 -2.85
C PHE A 8 18.97 13.31 -1.76
N ILE A 9 19.40 13.38 -0.49
CA ILE A 9 18.52 13.41 0.67
C ILE A 9 17.69 14.72 0.72
N ASN A 10 18.25 15.87 0.29
CA ASN A 10 17.60 17.20 0.41
C ASN A 10 17.18 17.93 -0.90
N GLU A 11 17.75 17.65 -2.08
CA GLU A 11 17.50 18.31 -3.40
C GLU A 11 16.82 17.38 -4.45
N LEU A 12 15.86 16.55 -4.04
CA LEU A 12 14.70 16.29 -4.91
C LEU A 12 13.78 17.53 -4.93
N HIS A 13 14.28 18.70 -5.35
CA HIS A 13 13.44 19.86 -5.66
C HIS A 13 14.08 20.83 -6.66
N PRO A 14 13.36 21.17 -7.75
CA PRO A 14 12.43 22.32 -7.65
C PRO A 14 10.96 22.09 -8.04
N PHE A 15 10.43 20.85 -8.16
CA PHE A 15 9.06 20.68 -8.67
C PHE A 15 8.01 19.92 -7.83
N PHE A 16 8.32 19.24 -6.71
CA PHE A 16 7.30 18.39 -6.03
C PHE A 16 7.30 18.16 -4.50
N TYR A 17 8.40 18.27 -3.78
CA TYR A 17 8.62 17.83 -2.39
C TYR A 17 9.12 18.89 -1.38
N ARG A 18 8.35 19.21 -0.34
CA ARG A 18 8.79 20.16 0.72
C ARG A 18 9.52 19.50 1.90
N ASP A 19 9.45 18.17 2.03
CA ASP A 19 10.00 17.43 3.18
C ASP A 19 11.03 16.37 2.72
N GLY A 20 12.29 16.54 3.14
CA GLY A 20 13.45 15.66 2.84
C GLY A 20 13.42 14.27 3.50
N ASN A 21 12.22 13.76 3.82
CA ASN A 21 12.03 12.47 4.52
C ASN A 21 11.57 11.33 3.60
N GLY A 22 11.10 11.65 2.38
CA GLY A 22 10.44 10.69 1.50
C GLY A 22 11.30 9.46 1.16
N PHE A 23 12.60 9.65 0.92
CA PHE A 23 13.52 8.55 0.64
C PHE A 23 13.65 7.62 1.86
N LYS A 24 14.06 8.17 3.02
CA LYS A 24 14.33 7.40 4.24
C LYS A 24 13.12 6.60 4.69
N THR A 25 11.96 7.25 4.81
CA THR A 25 10.72 6.59 5.23
C THR A 25 10.30 5.49 4.26
N SER A 26 10.38 5.74 2.94
CA SER A 26 9.92 4.75 1.96
C SER A 26 10.86 3.55 1.86
N THR A 27 12.18 3.76 1.86
CA THR A 27 13.15 2.66 1.78
C THR A 27 13.08 1.79 3.03
N MET A 28 13.01 2.42 4.21
CA MET A 28 12.91 1.70 5.49
C MET A 28 11.55 1.03 5.70
N ARG A 29 10.49 1.45 4.99
CA ARG A 29 9.20 0.72 4.97
C ARG A 29 9.25 -0.54 4.11
N LEU A 30 10.15 -0.62 3.14
CA LEU A 30 10.25 -1.75 2.20
C LEU A 30 11.23 -2.83 2.67
N GLY A 31 12.37 -2.42 3.23
CA GLY A 31 13.35 -3.36 3.77
C GLY A 31 14.25 -2.73 4.83
N ALA A 32 15.00 -3.58 5.51
CA ALA A 32 15.91 -3.18 6.57
C ALA A 32 17.10 -2.38 6.03
N ASP A 33 17.54 -2.66 4.81
CA ASP A 33 18.79 -2.11 4.30
C ASP A 33 18.66 -1.59 2.87
N VAL A 34 19.34 -0.48 2.59
CA VAL A 34 19.40 0.14 1.27
C VAL A 34 20.80 0.62 0.94
N ILE A 35 21.26 0.26 -0.25
CA ILE A 35 22.48 0.81 -0.86
C ILE A 35 22.10 1.71 -2.04
N VAL A 36 22.69 2.89 -2.07
CA VAL A 36 22.50 3.90 -3.11
C VAL A 36 23.80 4.06 -3.87
N LEU A 37 23.74 3.84 -5.18
CA LEU A 37 24.84 4.07 -6.10
C LEU A 37 24.45 5.21 -7.01
N SER A 38 25.26 6.26 -7.08
CA SER A 38 24.99 7.41 -7.95
C SER A 38 26.21 7.75 -8.79
N ARG A 39 26.00 7.99 -10.09
CA ARG A 39 27.01 8.53 -10.98
C ARG A 39 26.59 9.93 -11.41
N ALA A 40 27.51 10.89 -11.31
CA ALA A 40 27.30 12.24 -11.77
C ALA A 40 28.45 12.64 -12.69
N THR A 41 28.12 12.98 -13.94
CA THR A 41 29.07 13.60 -14.88
C THR A 41 28.70 15.06 -15.09
N SER A 42 29.66 15.96 -14.89
CA SER A 42 29.52 17.40 -15.12
C SER A 42 30.78 17.92 -15.81
N ALA A 43 30.63 18.43 -17.04
CA ALA A 43 31.66 19.03 -17.89
C ALA A 43 32.99 18.24 -17.98
N SER A 44 33.86 18.36 -16.98
CA SER A 44 35.20 17.75 -16.92
C SER A 44 35.37 16.73 -15.77
N ARG A 45 34.33 16.47 -14.99
CA ARG A 45 34.42 15.59 -13.82
C ARG A 45 33.31 14.55 -13.83
N ALA A 46 33.69 13.30 -13.67
CA ALA A 46 32.79 12.18 -13.45
C ALA A 46 33.05 11.60 -12.07
N THR A 47 32.01 11.50 -11.24
CA THR A 47 32.11 10.96 -9.89
C THR A 47 31.12 9.81 -9.71
N GLN A 48 31.50 8.84 -8.88
CA GLN A 48 30.64 7.76 -8.42
C GLN A 48 30.58 7.78 -6.90
N SER A 49 29.38 7.68 -6.36
CA SER A 49 29.12 7.74 -4.93
C SER A 49 28.37 6.50 -4.49
N VAL A 50 28.78 5.90 -3.37
CA VAL A 50 28.08 4.81 -2.71
C VAL A 50 27.71 5.26 -1.30
N GLY A 51 26.43 5.11 -0.95
CA GLY A 51 25.93 5.32 0.40
C GLY A 51 25.17 4.10 0.89
N LEU A 52 25.40 3.70 2.13
CA LEU A 52 24.71 2.59 2.77
C LEU A 52 23.87 3.09 3.95
N LEU A 53 22.57 2.85 3.92
CA LEU A 53 21.68 3.02 5.06
C LEU A 53 21.21 1.61 5.46
N SER A 54 21.85 1.04 6.49
CA SER A 54 21.61 -0.34 6.92
C SER A 54 21.16 -0.38 8.36
N TYR A 55 19.91 -0.78 8.57
CA TYR A 55 19.38 -1.07 9.89
C TYR A 55 20.12 -2.25 10.53
N THR A 56 20.42 -3.29 9.75
CA THR A 56 21.10 -4.49 10.24
C THR A 56 22.50 -4.18 10.77
N PHE A 57 23.28 -3.36 10.07
CA PHE A 57 24.58 -2.87 10.53
C PHE A 57 24.47 -2.13 11.88
N LEU A 58 23.58 -1.15 11.98
CA LEU A 58 23.44 -0.32 13.18
C LEU A 58 23.04 -1.16 14.40
N ARG A 59 22.09 -2.10 14.22
CA ARG A 59 21.63 -2.96 15.31
C ARG A 59 22.66 -3.98 15.74
N ARG A 60 23.28 -4.70 14.80
CA ARG A 60 24.25 -5.76 15.15
C ARG A 60 25.53 -5.21 15.76
N THR A 61 25.88 -3.96 15.45
CA THR A 61 27.03 -3.28 16.05
C THR A 61 26.67 -2.40 17.25
N GLY A 62 25.39 -2.36 17.65
CA GLY A 62 24.93 -1.64 18.83
C GLY A 62 25.12 -0.12 18.76
N GLN A 63 24.96 0.48 17.57
CA GLN A 63 25.10 1.92 17.40
C GLN A 63 23.88 2.64 17.98
N ASP A 64 24.14 3.66 18.81
CA ASP A 64 23.10 4.54 19.35
C ASP A 64 22.75 5.67 18.36
N ASP A 65 23.71 6.05 17.51
CA ASP A 65 23.56 7.08 16.48
C ASP A 65 23.38 6.49 15.07
N VAL A 66 22.64 7.19 14.21
CA VAL A 66 22.49 6.81 12.80
C VAL A 66 23.76 7.15 12.02
N ILE A 67 24.58 6.13 11.79
CA ILE A 67 25.80 6.21 10.98
C ILE A 67 25.50 5.76 9.55
N VAL A 68 25.91 6.55 8.56
CA VAL A 68 25.73 6.26 7.13
C VAL A 68 27.10 6.18 6.44
N PRO A 69 27.66 4.97 6.26
CA PRO A 69 28.90 4.78 5.51
C PRO A 69 28.75 5.32 4.08
N MET A 70 29.72 6.15 3.67
CA MET A 70 29.74 6.75 2.36
C MET A 70 31.15 6.78 1.79
N ILE A 71 31.27 6.44 0.52
CA ILE A 71 32.51 6.53 -0.25
C ILE A 71 32.24 7.16 -1.60
N ASP A 72 33.20 7.97 -2.05
CA ASP A 72 33.18 8.60 -3.36
C ASP A 72 34.43 8.21 -4.16
N TYR A 73 34.26 8.12 -5.47
CA TYR A 73 35.31 7.89 -6.45
C TYR A 73 35.30 8.99 -7.51
N ASP A 74 36.47 9.45 -7.89
CA ASP A 74 36.70 10.19 -9.12
C ASP A 74 36.95 9.17 -10.25
N VAL A 75 36.14 9.26 -11.30
CA VAL A 75 36.21 8.39 -12.47
C VAL A 75 36.44 9.19 -13.75
N SER A 76 37.01 10.39 -13.61
CA SER A 76 37.39 11.24 -14.75
C SER A 76 38.63 10.74 -15.48
N GLY A 77 39.48 9.96 -14.79
CA GLY A 77 40.69 9.34 -15.33
C GLY A 77 40.48 7.93 -15.89
N ASN A 78 41.58 7.21 -16.11
CA ASN A 78 41.53 5.84 -16.64
C ASN A 78 41.09 4.79 -15.60
N TRP A 79 41.16 5.12 -14.31
CA TRP A 79 40.77 4.24 -13.21
C TRP A 79 40.00 5.03 -12.14
N ALA A 80 39.24 4.30 -11.31
CA ALA A 80 38.48 4.90 -10.22
C ALA A 80 39.39 5.21 -9.02
N GLU A 81 39.57 6.49 -8.74
CA GLU A 81 40.38 6.99 -7.63
C GLU A 81 39.51 7.38 -6.43
N PRO A 82 39.82 6.96 -5.20
CA PRO A 82 39.10 7.40 -4.00
C PRO A 82 39.10 8.93 -3.84
N ILE A 83 37.94 9.52 -3.58
CA ILE A 83 37.82 10.90 -3.12
C ILE A 83 37.78 10.87 -1.59
N ILE A 84 38.83 11.41 -0.97
CA ILE A 84 39.02 11.39 0.49
C ILE A 84 38.66 12.77 1.05
N TYR A 85 37.64 12.84 1.91
CA TYR A 85 37.24 14.08 2.59
C TYR A 85 37.82 14.21 4.01
N GLY A 86 38.07 13.09 4.67
CA GLY A 86 38.67 12.99 6.01
C GLY A 86 40.06 12.37 5.91
N SER A 87 40.25 11.22 6.54
CA SER A 87 41.47 10.41 6.41
C SER A 87 41.29 9.23 5.45
N GLN A 88 42.41 8.67 4.99
CA GLN A 88 42.42 7.41 4.23
C GLN A 88 41.82 6.26 5.06
N ASP A 89 42.02 6.28 6.37
CA ASP A 89 41.50 5.26 7.29
C ASP A 89 39.97 5.35 7.38
N ASP A 90 39.40 6.56 7.45
CA ASP A 90 37.93 6.75 7.46
C ASP A 90 37.30 6.22 6.16
N TRP A 91 37.92 6.55 5.02
CA TRP A 91 37.44 6.07 3.72
C TRP A 91 37.51 4.54 3.63
N SER A 92 38.61 3.95 4.11
CA SER A 92 38.83 2.50 4.09
C SER A 92 37.89 1.77 5.07
N ALA A 93 37.60 2.37 6.22
CA ALA A 93 36.62 1.87 7.18
C ALA A 93 35.20 1.90 6.59
N ASN A 94 34.79 2.99 5.94
CA ASN A 94 33.50 3.08 5.26
C ASN A 94 33.36 2.04 4.14
N LEU A 95 34.40 1.87 3.32
CA LEU A 95 34.41 0.82 2.30
C LEU A 95 34.27 -0.56 2.94
N LYS A 96 35.01 -0.85 4.01
CA LYS A 96 34.92 -2.14 4.71
C LYS A 96 33.50 -2.40 5.21
N ILE A 97 32.85 -1.42 5.83
CA ILE A 97 31.46 -1.55 6.29
C ILE A 97 30.52 -1.81 5.10
N ILE A 98 30.69 -1.08 3.99
CA ILE A 98 29.87 -1.29 2.78
C ILE A 98 30.04 -2.72 2.25
N LEU A 99 31.26 -3.22 2.15
CA LEU A 99 31.52 -4.58 1.64
C LEU A 99 31.02 -5.67 2.59
N GLU A 100 31.04 -5.42 3.90
CA GLU A 100 30.59 -6.38 4.92
C GLU A 100 29.05 -6.46 5.01
N TRP A 101 28.36 -5.34 4.86
CA TRP A 101 26.91 -5.23 5.14
C TRP A 101 26.03 -5.03 3.91
N SER A 102 26.61 -4.81 2.72
CA SER A 102 25.87 -4.75 1.46
C SER A 102 25.81 -6.12 0.75
N PRO A 103 24.97 -6.28 -0.29
CA PRO A 103 24.95 -7.49 -1.11
C PRO A 103 26.23 -7.71 -1.95
N PHE A 104 27.22 -6.81 -1.88
CA PHE A 104 28.43 -6.83 -2.71
C PHE A 104 29.68 -7.01 -1.83
N PRO A 105 30.18 -8.25 -1.67
CA PRO A 105 31.27 -8.57 -0.75
C PRO A 105 32.65 -8.09 -1.23
N SER A 106 32.77 -7.71 -2.51
CA SER A 106 34.03 -7.28 -3.13
C SER A 106 33.89 -5.91 -3.80
N LYS A 107 35.01 -5.19 -3.90
CA LYS A 107 35.05 -3.90 -4.60
C LYS A 107 34.67 -4.09 -6.07
N GLU A 108 35.13 -5.17 -6.68
CA GLU A 108 34.88 -5.50 -8.08
C GLU A 108 33.37 -5.66 -8.34
N GLU A 109 32.66 -6.43 -7.51
CA GLU A 109 31.20 -6.59 -7.62
C GLU A 109 30.44 -5.29 -7.39
N LEU A 110 30.91 -4.45 -6.45
CA LEU A 110 30.33 -3.13 -6.20
C LEU A 110 30.52 -2.19 -7.42
N MET A 111 31.68 -2.22 -8.06
CA MET A 111 31.96 -1.37 -9.22
C MET A 111 31.14 -1.77 -10.46
N VAL A 112 30.88 -3.06 -10.65
CA VAL A 112 30.01 -3.57 -11.73
C VAL A 112 28.59 -2.96 -11.64
N GLN A 113 28.10 -2.65 -10.44
CA GLN A 113 26.77 -2.06 -10.25
C GLN A 113 26.62 -0.64 -10.85
N PHE A 114 27.70 0.02 -11.24
CA PHE A 114 27.65 1.31 -11.91
C PHE A 114 27.59 1.20 -13.45
N GLU A 115 27.82 0.02 -14.02
CA GLU A 115 27.85 -0.16 -15.49
C GLU A 115 26.48 0.12 -16.13
N ASP A 116 25.38 -0.28 -15.47
CA ASP A 116 24.02 -0.14 -15.97
C ASP A 116 23.39 1.25 -15.73
N ILE A 117 24.02 2.11 -14.92
CA ILE A 117 23.55 3.47 -14.63
C ILE A 117 23.79 4.43 -15.83
N GLY A 118 24.76 4.12 -16.69
CA GLY A 118 25.21 5.06 -17.73
C GLY A 118 26.00 6.25 -17.15
N PRO A 119 26.19 7.36 -17.89
CA PRO A 119 27.07 8.46 -17.48
C PRO A 119 26.54 9.33 -16.34
N HIS A 120 25.22 9.37 -16.15
CA HIS A 120 24.57 10.14 -15.09
C HIS A 120 23.29 9.43 -14.66
N GLY A 121 23.15 9.14 -13.37
CA GLY A 121 21.98 8.46 -12.83
C GLY A 121 22.18 7.92 -11.43
N THR A 122 21.15 7.28 -10.91
CA THR A 122 21.15 6.69 -9.56
C THR A 122 20.46 5.35 -9.59
N LYS A 123 21.06 4.38 -8.91
CA LYS A 123 20.53 3.03 -8.66
C LYS A 123 20.34 2.86 -7.16
N ILE A 124 19.15 2.46 -6.76
CA ILE A 124 18.77 2.21 -5.37
C ILE A 124 18.44 0.73 -5.28
N ILE A 125 19.12 0.03 -4.37
CA ILE A 125 18.90 -1.40 -4.14
C ILE A 125 18.47 -1.54 -2.69
N ILE A 126 17.20 -1.93 -2.51
CA ILE A 126 16.62 -2.24 -1.21
C ILE A 126 16.68 -3.76 -1.06
N TYR A 127 17.22 -4.24 0.05
CA TYR A 127 17.38 -5.66 0.35
C TYR A 127 17.02 -5.91 1.82
N ASN A 128 16.97 -7.20 2.20
CA ASN A 128 16.39 -7.62 3.47
C ASN A 128 14.97 -7.05 3.63
N LEU A 129 14.14 -7.31 2.61
CA LEU A 129 12.74 -6.88 2.59
C LEU A 129 11.99 -7.46 3.79
N TRP A 130 11.06 -6.69 4.34
CA TRP A 130 10.30 -7.12 5.51
C TRP A 130 9.42 -8.33 5.20
N LEU A 131 9.35 -9.23 6.18
CA LEU A 131 8.44 -10.38 6.21
C LEU A 131 7.26 -10.04 7.12
N ASN A 132 6.09 -10.59 6.81
CA ASN A 132 4.95 -10.55 7.70
C ASN A 132 5.09 -11.58 8.84
N ASP A 133 4.09 -11.66 9.72
CA ASP A 133 4.07 -12.56 10.88
C ASP A 133 4.23 -14.06 10.50
N GLU A 134 3.84 -14.44 9.28
CA GLU A 134 4.00 -15.78 8.74
C GLU A 134 5.37 -16.04 8.09
N GLY A 135 6.28 -15.06 8.10
CA GLY A 135 7.60 -15.18 7.48
C GLY A 135 7.55 -15.10 5.95
N ILE A 136 6.53 -14.45 5.38
CA ILE A 136 6.33 -14.30 3.93
C ILE A 136 6.47 -12.82 3.55
N TYR A 137 7.05 -12.53 2.39
CA TYR A 137 7.09 -11.16 1.86
C TYR A 137 5.67 -10.63 1.60
N GLU A 138 5.41 -9.39 2.06
CA GLU A 138 4.17 -8.63 1.76
C GLU A 138 3.97 -8.49 0.24
N LEU A 139 5.06 -8.31 -0.49
CA LEU A 139 5.12 -8.24 -1.95
C LEU A 139 5.31 -9.65 -2.55
N SER A 140 4.51 -9.98 -3.55
CA SER A 140 4.72 -11.14 -4.42
C SER A 140 5.44 -10.71 -5.70
N PHE A 141 6.51 -11.45 -6.01
CA PHE A 141 7.30 -11.31 -7.23
C PHE A 141 7.08 -12.47 -8.22
N ASP A 142 6.30 -13.47 -7.81
CA ASP A 142 6.11 -14.74 -8.52
C ASP A 142 4.69 -14.90 -9.10
N ASP A 143 3.71 -14.13 -8.58
CA ASP A 143 2.31 -14.23 -9.02
C ASP A 143 2.10 -13.74 -10.45
N ASP A 144 2.94 -12.81 -10.92
CA ASP A 144 2.89 -12.18 -12.24
C ASP A 144 4.32 -11.84 -12.67
N ASP A 145 4.73 -12.27 -13.87
CA ASP A 145 6.10 -12.09 -14.35
C ASP A 145 6.40 -10.63 -14.75
N GLU A 146 5.36 -9.86 -15.06
CA GLU A 146 5.42 -8.45 -15.43
C GLU A 146 5.02 -7.50 -14.30
N ASP A 147 4.64 -7.96 -13.11
CA ASP A 147 4.16 -7.08 -12.02
C ASP A 147 4.85 -7.35 -10.67
N ILE A 148 4.66 -6.43 -9.73
CA ILE A 148 4.91 -6.64 -8.30
C ILE A 148 3.56 -6.45 -7.61
N ARG A 149 3.07 -7.52 -6.99
CA ARG A 149 1.71 -7.53 -6.43
C ARG A 149 1.72 -7.56 -4.92
N LEU A 150 0.74 -6.91 -4.29
CA LEU A 150 0.48 -7.14 -2.87
C LEU A 150 -0.23 -8.48 -2.72
N ARG A 151 0.21 -9.29 -1.76
CA ARG A 151 -0.46 -10.55 -1.44
C ARG A 151 -1.81 -10.24 -0.82
N ASP A 152 -2.89 -10.66 -1.48
CA ASP A 152 -4.24 -10.47 -0.96
C ASP A 152 -4.55 -11.53 0.11
N GLU A 153 -4.35 -11.17 1.38
CA GLU A 153 -4.71 -12.03 2.52
C GLU A 153 -6.20 -12.42 2.51
N ALA A 154 -7.07 -11.53 2.03
CA ALA A 154 -8.51 -11.77 1.94
C ALA A 154 -8.90 -12.83 0.89
N SER A 155 -8.05 -13.06 -0.12
CA SER A 155 -8.32 -14.07 -1.17
C SER A 155 -7.84 -15.47 -0.81
N ARG A 156 -6.94 -15.65 0.17
CA ARG A 156 -6.45 -16.99 0.55
C ARG A 156 -7.51 -17.87 1.24
N GLY A 157 -8.59 -17.29 1.76
CA GLY A 157 -9.63 -18.00 2.51
C GLY A 157 -10.91 -18.35 1.74
N SER A 158 -11.14 -17.80 0.55
CA SER A 158 -12.44 -17.92 -0.14
C SER A 158 -12.36 -18.84 -1.36
N LEU A 159 -12.37 -20.15 -1.11
CA LEU A 159 -12.61 -21.18 -2.14
C LEU A 159 -14.08 -21.17 -2.66
N THR A 160 -14.91 -20.26 -2.17
CA THR A 160 -16.27 -20.05 -2.67
C THR A 160 -16.25 -19.26 -3.98
N LYS A 161 -16.81 -19.85 -5.05
CA LYS A 161 -17.07 -19.19 -6.35
C LYS A 161 -17.50 -17.73 -6.13
N LEU A 162 -16.59 -16.80 -6.42
CA LEU A 162 -16.91 -15.38 -6.39
C LEU A 162 -18.07 -15.12 -7.36
N ASN A 163 -19.02 -14.28 -6.94
CA ASN A 163 -20.12 -13.91 -7.82
C ASN A 163 -19.57 -13.13 -9.04
N LYS A 164 -20.25 -13.22 -10.20
CA LYS A 164 -19.79 -12.60 -11.45
C LYS A 164 -19.47 -11.09 -11.30
N LYS A 165 -20.28 -10.37 -10.51
CA LYS A 165 -20.09 -8.94 -10.24
C LYS A 165 -18.83 -8.63 -9.43
N ALA A 166 -18.44 -9.51 -8.51
CA ALA A 166 -17.24 -9.36 -7.70
C ALA A 166 -16.00 -9.55 -8.58
N VAL A 167 -16.02 -10.53 -9.48
CA VAL A 167 -14.93 -10.74 -10.45
C VAL A 167 -14.80 -9.54 -11.39
N GLU A 168 -15.92 -9.01 -11.90
CA GLU A 168 -15.93 -7.81 -12.74
C GLU A 168 -15.37 -6.60 -11.98
N LEU A 169 -15.77 -6.38 -10.72
CA LEU A 169 -15.23 -5.31 -9.89
C LEU A 169 -13.73 -5.48 -9.63
N GLN A 170 -13.26 -6.71 -9.40
CA GLN A 170 -11.84 -7.02 -9.20
C GLN A 170 -11.01 -6.74 -10.45
N SER A 171 -11.62 -6.85 -11.64
CA SER A 171 -10.96 -6.50 -12.92
C SER A 171 -10.91 -4.98 -13.19
N HIS A 172 -11.72 -4.18 -12.49
CA HIS A 172 -11.75 -2.73 -12.67
C HIS A 172 -10.54 -2.06 -12.02
N ILE A 173 -10.03 -0.99 -12.64
CA ILE A 173 -8.82 -0.28 -12.21
C ILE A 173 -8.89 0.18 -10.74
N SER A 174 -10.06 0.59 -10.26
CA SER A 174 -10.24 1.03 -8.86
C SER A 174 -9.94 -0.03 -7.81
N TYR A 175 -10.06 -1.31 -8.17
CA TYR A 175 -9.68 -2.42 -7.31
C TYR A 175 -8.23 -2.82 -7.57
N ARG A 176 -7.86 -2.99 -8.84
CA ARG A 176 -6.52 -3.46 -9.24
C ARG A 176 -5.38 -2.62 -8.67
N ILE A 177 -5.52 -1.30 -8.63
CA ILE A 177 -4.48 -0.38 -8.09
C ILE A 177 -4.14 -0.62 -6.62
N ARG A 178 -4.97 -1.36 -5.87
CA ARG A 178 -4.70 -1.72 -4.48
C ARG A 178 -3.74 -2.90 -4.36
N TYR A 179 -3.57 -3.67 -5.43
CA TYR A 179 -2.82 -4.93 -5.41
C TYR A 179 -1.79 -5.05 -6.53
N SER A 180 -1.89 -4.27 -7.60
CA SER A 180 -0.95 -4.26 -8.73
C SER A 180 -0.16 -2.96 -8.72
N LEU A 181 1.17 -3.07 -8.62
CA LEU A 181 2.04 -1.90 -8.75
C LEU A 181 1.98 -1.33 -10.17
N ARG A 182 1.94 -2.19 -11.20
CA ARG A 182 1.80 -1.78 -12.60
C ARG A 182 0.56 -0.89 -12.80
N ASP A 183 -0.58 -1.31 -12.28
CA ASP A 183 -1.82 -0.55 -12.40
C ASP A 183 -1.79 0.74 -11.58
N TYR A 184 -1.28 0.70 -10.35
CA TYR A 184 -1.12 1.91 -9.53
C TYR A 184 -0.22 2.94 -10.23
N VAL A 185 0.91 2.49 -10.77
CA VAL A 185 1.86 3.34 -11.50
C VAL A 185 1.24 3.89 -12.80
N SER A 186 0.37 3.12 -13.47
CA SER A 186 -0.29 3.54 -14.70
C SER A 186 -1.14 4.82 -14.53
N ILE A 187 -1.71 5.05 -13.35
CA ILE A 187 -2.54 6.23 -13.05
C ILE A 187 -1.84 7.24 -12.15
N LEU A 188 -0.58 6.99 -11.78
CA LEU A 188 0.16 7.75 -10.78
C LEU A 188 0.32 9.22 -11.12
N TYR A 189 0.40 9.51 -12.42
CA TYR A 189 0.55 10.85 -12.95
C TYR A 189 -0.62 11.23 -13.82
N LEU A 190 -1.12 12.46 -13.66
CA LEU A 190 -2.26 12.96 -14.43
C LEU A 190 -1.90 13.15 -15.91
N ARG A 191 -0.73 13.73 -16.18
CA ARG A 191 -0.21 14.04 -17.51
C ARG A 191 1.04 13.21 -17.80
N LYS A 192 1.17 12.79 -19.06
CA LYS A 192 2.36 12.10 -19.57
C LYS A 192 3.56 13.03 -19.61
N PHE A 193 4.70 12.54 -19.15
CA PHE A 193 5.97 13.24 -19.31
C PHE A 193 6.59 12.88 -20.67
N LYS A 194 7.21 13.85 -21.36
CA LYS A 194 7.82 13.60 -22.68
C LYS A 194 9.11 12.79 -22.62
N ASN A 195 9.89 12.95 -21.56
CA ASN A 195 11.24 12.39 -21.41
C ASN A 195 11.34 11.48 -20.17
N PHE A 196 10.24 10.86 -19.77
CA PHE A 196 10.20 9.99 -18.60
C PHE A 196 9.27 8.81 -18.88
N SER A 197 9.77 7.62 -18.58
CA SER A 197 9.06 6.36 -18.73
C SER A 197 9.35 5.49 -17.52
N ILE A 198 8.35 4.73 -17.09
CA ILE A 198 8.51 3.76 -16.01
C ILE A 198 8.55 2.38 -16.62
N VAL A 199 9.57 1.59 -16.29
CA VAL A 199 9.72 0.20 -16.68
C VAL A 199 9.64 -0.63 -15.40
N LEU A 200 8.70 -1.57 -15.36
CA LEU A 200 8.54 -2.50 -14.26
C LEU A 200 8.83 -3.90 -14.80
N ARG A 201 9.67 -4.67 -14.10
CA ARG A 201 10.02 -6.06 -14.50
C ARG A 201 10.45 -6.18 -15.98
N GLY A 202 11.20 -5.19 -16.48
CA GLY A 202 11.66 -5.14 -17.87
C GLY A 202 10.61 -4.71 -18.91
N LYS A 203 9.35 -4.45 -18.50
CA LYS A 203 8.27 -4.05 -19.41
C LYS A 203 7.80 -2.61 -19.13
N PRO A 204 7.76 -1.73 -20.15
CA PRO A 204 7.24 -0.37 -20.00
C PRO A 204 5.82 -0.37 -19.43
N VAL A 205 5.55 0.54 -18.48
CA VAL A 205 4.21 0.74 -17.93
C VAL A 205 3.46 1.72 -18.82
N HIS A 206 2.31 1.28 -19.35
CA HIS A 206 1.44 2.15 -20.12
C HIS A 206 0.63 3.05 -19.19
N GLN A 207 0.84 4.36 -19.28
CA GLN A 207 0.08 5.33 -18.48
C GLN A 207 -1.36 5.45 -18.97
N LEU A 208 -2.30 5.26 -18.04
CA LEU A 208 -3.74 5.39 -18.21
C LEU A 208 -4.19 6.78 -17.75
N ASN A 209 -4.92 7.50 -18.61
CA ASN A 209 -5.56 8.74 -18.24
C ASN A 209 -7.04 8.45 -17.93
N ILE A 210 -7.40 8.54 -16.65
CA ILE A 210 -8.77 8.20 -16.19
C ILE A 210 -9.83 9.09 -16.86
N ALA A 211 -9.50 10.33 -17.23
CA ALA A 211 -10.45 11.22 -17.90
C ALA A 211 -10.86 10.70 -19.30
N ASP A 212 -9.97 9.96 -19.97
CA ASP A 212 -10.23 9.36 -21.29
C ASP A 212 -11.11 8.09 -21.18
N GLU A 213 -11.28 7.57 -19.96
CA GLU A 213 -12.14 6.43 -19.63
C GLU A 213 -13.57 6.82 -19.22
N LEU A 214 -13.94 8.08 -19.43
CA LEU A 214 -15.25 8.61 -19.07
C LEU A 214 -16.19 8.73 -20.29
N GLN A 215 -17.46 8.40 -20.09
CA GLN A 215 -18.57 8.67 -21.01
C GLN A 215 -19.38 9.88 -20.54
N HIS A 216 -19.95 10.62 -21.49
CA HIS A 216 -20.73 11.84 -21.24
C HIS A 216 -20.00 12.84 -20.32
N SER A 217 -18.70 13.02 -20.56
CA SER A 217 -17.85 13.84 -19.71
C SER A 217 -18.19 15.33 -19.82
N ASN A 218 -18.14 16.01 -18.69
CA ASN A 218 -18.27 17.45 -18.57
C ASN A 218 -17.10 18.00 -17.74
N VAL A 219 -16.71 19.24 -18.02
CA VAL A 219 -15.72 19.97 -17.22
C VAL A 219 -16.43 21.00 -16.36
N VAL A 220 -16.21 20.93 -15.04
CA VAL A 220 -16.78 21.85 -14.06
C VAL A 220 -15.66 22.62 -13.39
N SER A 221 -15.72 23.95 -13.45
CA SER A 221 -14.77 24.81 -12.78
C SER A 221 -15.17 25.08 -11.32
N TYR A 222 -14.16 25.15 -10.45
CA TYR A 222 -14.29 25.55 -9.05
C TYR A 222 -13.22 26.59 -8.71
N LYS A 223 -13.64 27.70 -8.11
CA LYS A 223 -12.74 28.73 -7.59
C LYS A 223 -12.70 28.64 -6.06
N PRO A 224 -11.67 28.04 -5.44
CA PRO A 224 -11.51 28.05 -4.00
C PRO A 224 -11.35 29.47 -3.47
N GLN A 225 -12.07 29.79 -2.40
CA GLN A 225 -11.90 31.03 -1.65
C GLN A 225 -10.66 30.92 -0.77
N LEU A 226 -9.52 31.35 -1.32
CA LEU A 226 -8.25 31.46 -0.63
C LEU A 226 -8.20 32.79 0.15
N GLY A 227 -7.41 32.86 1.22
CA GLY A 227 -7.34 34.03 2.11
C GLY A 227 -6.92 35.32 1.38
N LEU A 228 -7.21 36.47 1.99
CA LEU A 228 -6.99 37.81 1.41
C LEU A 228 -5.52 37.97 0.93
N GLY A 229 -5.32 38.23 -0.37
CA GLY A 229 -3.99 38.45 -0.98
C GLY A 229 -3.36 37.27 -1.73
N THR A 230 -4.06 36.14 -1.83
CA THR A 230 -3.61 34.99 -2.65
C THR A 230 -4.14 35.08 -4.08
N LYS A 231 -3.37 34.57 -5.06
CA LYS A 231 -3.78 34.54 -6.48
C LYS A 231 -5.06 33.71 -6.62
N GLU A 232 -6.03 34.19 -7.40
CA GLU A 232 -7.19 33.38 -7.78
C GLU A 232 -6.72 32.10 -8.47
N VAL A 233 -7.04 30.96 -7.87
CA VAL A 233 -6.83 29.64 -8.47
C VAL A 233 -8.17 29.16 -9.01
N THR A 234 -8.16 28.61 -10.22
CA THR A 234 -9.32 27.90 -10.80
C THR A 234 -8.94 26.44 -10.95
N VAL A 235 -9.82 25.57 -10.47
CA VAL A 235 -9.66 24.12 -10.50
C VAL A 235 -10.67 23.57 -11.49
N GLU A 236 -10.20 22.84 -12.49
CA GLU A 236 -11.06 22.15 -13.44
C GLU A 236 -11.25 20.70 -12.99
N THR A 237 -12.51 20.28 -12.90
CA THR A 237 -12.88 18.90 -12.58
C THR A 237 -13.55 18.29 -13.80
N THR A 238 -12.93 17.27 -14.38
CA THR A 238 -13.56 16.45 -15.41
C THR A 238 -14.41 15.39 -14.71
N ILE A 239 -15.69 15.30 -15.01
CA ILE A 239 -16.62 14.36 -14.40
C ILE A 239 -17.42 13.63 -15.48
N GLY A 240 -17.64 12.33 -15.30
CA GLY A 240 -18.34 11.51 -16.26
C GLY A 240 -18.75 10.15 -15.71
N PHE A 241 -19.46 9.37 -16.52
CA PHE A 241 -19.77 7.99 -16.22
C PHE A 241 -18.58 7.08 -16.56
N ALA A 242 -18.30 6.08 -15.72
CA ALA A 242 -17.38 5.01 -16.07
C ALA A 242 -17.87 4.29 -17.34
N LYS A 243 -16.96 3.91 -18.25
CA LYS A 243 -17.32 3.20 -19.47
C LYS A 243 -18.03 1.87 -19.20
N GLU A 244 -17.71 1.23 -18.10
CA GLU A 244 -18.25 -0.06 -17.67
C GLU A 244 -19.58 0.07 -16.91
N PHE A 245 -20.10 1.29 -16.71
CA PHE A 245 -21.40 1.51 -16.10
C PHE A 245 -22.54 1.17 -17.08
N PRO A 246 -23.65 0.51 -16.66
CA PRO A 246 -24.07 0.18 -15.29
C PRO A 246 -23.57 -1.16 -14.73
N SER A 247 -22.77 -1.92 -15.48
CA SER A 247 -22.26 -3.24 -15.07
C SER A 247 -21.39 -3.15 -13.82
N ILE A 248 -20.51 -2.15 -13.76
CA ILE A 248 -19.61 -1.90 -12.63
C ILE A 248 -19.94 -0.54 -12.01
N PRO A 249 -20.61 -0.49 -10.84
CA PRO A 249 -21.08 0.76 -10.21
C PRO A 249 -19.98 1.49 -9.42
N VAL A 250 -18.77 1.60 -9.96
CA VAL A 250 -17.65 2.30 -9.30
C VAL A 250 -17.87 3.81 -9.34
N CYS A 251 -17.61 4.49 -8.23
CA CYS A 251 -17.68 5.93 -8.15
C CYS A 251 -16.53 6.51 -7.31
N GLY A 252 -16.20 7.77 -7.55
CA GLY A 252 -15.22 8.51 -6.76
C GLY A 252 -14.42 9.52 -7.56
N PHE A 253 -13.70 10.39 -6.86
CA PHE A 253 -12.83 11.40 -7.44
C PHE A 253 -11.37 10.97 -7.36
N ASN A 254 -10.65 11.05 -8.48
CA ASN A 254 -9.20 10.87 -8.54
C ASN A 254 -8.55 12.24 -8.41
N VAL A 255 -7.97 12.51 -7.24
CA VAL A 255 -7.43 13.82 -6.89
C VAL A 255 -5.91 13.79 -7.02
N TYR A 256 -5.40 14.68 -7.88
CA TYR A 256 -3.98 14.88 -8.11
C TYR A 256 -3.50 16.16 -7.43
N HIS A 257 -2.21 16.22 -7.10
CA HIS A 257 -1.51 17.41 -6.66
C HIS A 257 -0.19 17.52 -7.43
N LYS A 258 -0.02 18.63 -8.13
CA LYS A 258 1.12 18.97 -8.98
C LYS A 258 1.40 17.95 -10.09
N ASN A 259 0.43 17.17 -10.55
CA ASN A 259 0.54 16.01 -11.47
C ASN A 259 0.69 14.64 -10.77
N ARG A 260 0.85 14.55 -9.45
CA ARG A 260 0.93 13.27 -8.70
C ARG A 260 -0.42 12.91 -8.09
N LEU A 261 -0.89 11.69 -8.29
CA LEU A 261 -2.10 11.17 -7.67
C LEU A 261 -1.93 11.20 -6.14
N ILE A 262 -2.88 11.75 -5.40
CA ILE A 262 -2.87 11.73 -3.93
C ILE A 262 -3.95 10.78 -3.44
N ARG A 263 -5.18 10.95 -3.97
CA ARG A 263 -6.33 10.18 -3.50
C ARG A 263 -7.08 9.54 -4.67
N PRO A 264 -6.91 8.24 -4.92
CA PRO A 264 -7.65 7.51 -5.94
C PRO A 264 -9.09 7.23 -5.49
N PHE A 265 -10.04 7.31 -6.41
CA PHE A 265 -11.45 6.95 -6.21
C PHE A 265 -12.04 7.44 -4.87
N TRP A 266 -11.76 8.69 -4.50
CA TRP A 266 -12.27 9.31 -3.29
C TRP A 266 -13.79 9.36 -3.33
N LYS A 267 -14.42 8.51 -2.51
CA LYS A 267 -15.85 8.56 -2.27
C LYS A 267 -16.18 9.76 -1.40
N VAL A 268 -16.86 10.73 -2.01
CA VAL A 268 -17.36 11.91 -1.32
C VAL A 268 -18.83 11.74 -0.88
N SER A 269 -19.51 10.65 -1.23
CA SER A 269 -20.88 10.38 -0.75
C SER A 269 -20.91 9.21 0.22
N ALA A 270 -21.96 9.13 1.05
CA ALA A 270 -22.14 8.02 1.98
C ALA A 270 -22.25 6.68 1.21
N ASP A 271 -21.64 5.64 1.77
CA ASP A 271 -21.70 4.28 1.23
C ASP A 271 -23.16 3.78 1.15
N GLY A 272 -23.50 3.08 0.06
CA GLY A 272 -24.85 2.57 -0.20
C GLY A 272 -25.81 3.57 -0.86
N SER A 273 -25.40 4.82 -1.09
CA SER A 273 -26.17 5.75 -1.92
C SER A 273 -26.16 5.32 -3.38
N SER A 274 -27.34 5.09 -3.98
CA SER A 274 -27.47 4.92 -5.43
C SER A 274 -27.21 6.22 -6.20
N LYS A 275 -27.26 7.37 -5.51
CA LYS A 275 -26.98 8.68 -6.10
C LYS A 275 -25.48 8.82 -6.32
N GLY A 276 -25.09 9.03 -7.57
CA GLY A 276 -23.69 9.16 -7.99
C GLY A 276 -22.99 7.83 -8.29
N SER A 277 -23.72 6.71 -8.30
CA SER A 277 -23.17 5.41 -8.70
C SER A 277 -22.64 5.46 -10.13
N GLY A 278 -21.47 4.89 -10.41
CA GLY A 278 -20.89 4.94 -11.76
C GLY A 278 -20.23 6.27 -12.15
N VAL A 279 -20.31 7.32 -11.33
CA VAL A 279 -19.72 8.62 -11.66
C VAL A 279 -18.28 8.69 -11.14
N ILE A 280 -17.36 8.98 -12.04
CA ILE A 280 -15.95 9.19 -11.74
C ILE A 280 -15.60 10.65 -12.05
N GLY A 281 -14.81 11.26 -11.18
CA GLY A 281 -14.24 12.58 -11.40
C GLY A 281 -12.72 12.55 -11.38
N VAL A 282 -12.10 13.51 -12.07
CA VAL A 282 -10.65 13.72 -12.11
C VAL A 282 -10.38 15.21 -11.92
N LEU A 283 -9.50 15.55 -10.97
CA LEU A 283 -9.09 16.94 -10.73
C LEU A 283 -7.67 17.05 -10.19
N GLU A 284 -7.06 18.22 -10.39
CA GLU A 284 -5.80 18.60 -9.79
C GLU A 284 -6.01 19.72 -8.75
N ALA A 285 -5.74 19.42 -7.48
CA ALA A 285 -6.02 20.30 -6.35
C ALA A 285 -4.72 20.87 -5.75
N ASN A 286 -4.05 21.76 -6.49
CA ASN A 286 -2.76 22.37 -6.09
C ASN A 286 -2.84 23.37 -4.93
N PHE A 287 -4.04 23.65 -4.43
CA PHE A 287 -4.30 24.64 -3.38
C PHE A 287 -4.48 24.01 -1.99
N ILE A 288 -4.41 22.68 -1.90
CA ILE A 288 -4.40 21.92 -0.65
C ILE A 288 -3.10 21.12 -0.56
N GLU A 289 -2.52 21.05 0.63
CA GLU A 289 -1.27 20.33 0.85
C GLU A 289 -1.55 18.85 1.16
N PRO A 290 -0.81 17.91 0.52
CA PRO A 290 -0.84 16.50 0.90
C PRO A 290 -0.38 16.28 2.33
N ALA A 291 -0.87 15.22 2.97
CA ALA A 291 -0.32 14.71 4.22
C ALA A 291 1.10 14.15 4.03
N HIS A 292 1.80 13.85 5.13
CA HIS A 292 3.20 13.41 5.13
C HIS A 292 3.48 12.19 4.23
N ASP A 293 2.59 11.19 4.27
CA ASP A 293 2.65 9.96 3.47
C ASP A 293 2.21 10.14 2.00
N LYS A 294 1.61 11.28 1.68
CA LYS A 294 1.05 11.66 0.38
C LYS A 294 -0.02 10.68 -0.13
N GLN A 295 -0.73 10.00 0.78
CA GLN A 295 -1.90 9.16 0.47
C GLN A 295 -3.23 9.84 0.82
N ASP A 296 -3.18 10.97 1.53
CA ASP A 296 -4.33 11.86 1.73
C ASP A 296 -3.87 13.33 1.77
N PHE A 297 -4.80 14.24 2.03
CA PHE A 297 -4.54 15.67 2.24
C PHE A 297 -4.63 16.03 3.73
N GLU A 298 -3.96 17.11 4.10
CA GLU A 298 -4.13 17.70 5.43
C GLU A 298 -5.60 18.10 5.67
N ARG A 299 -6.11 17.79 6.88
CA ARG A 299 -7.48 18.14 7.30
C ARG A 299 -7.64 19.63 7.58
N SER A 300 -7.62 20.42 6.51
CA SER A 300 -7.79 21.87 6.52
C SER A 300 -9.22 22.31 6.18
N SER A 301 -9.53 23.59 6.44
CA SER A 301 -10.80 24.20 6.00
C SER A 301 -10.95 24.23 4.47
N LEU A 302 -9.85 24.26 3.72
CA LEU A 302 -9.84 24.15 2.27
C LEU A 302 -10.21 22.74 1.81
N PHE A 303 -9.68 21.70 2.48
CA PHE A 303 -10.02 20.30 2.23
C PHE A 303 -11.52 20.05 2.45
N ILE A 304 -12.08 20.49 3.58
CA ILE A 304 -13.50 20.31 3.90
C ILE A 304 -14.40 21.01 2.86
N ARG A 305 -14.03 22.23 2.45
CA ARG A 305 -14.76 22.97 1.41
C ARG A 305 -14.68 22.29 0.04
N LEU A 306 -13.52 21.73 -0.31
CA LEU A 306 -13.37 20.93 -1.53
C LEU A 306 -14.27 19.69 -1.49
N GLU A 307 -14.26 18.93 -0.38
CA GLU A 307 -15.12 17.76 -0.23
C GLU A 307 -16.61 18.11 -0.40
N ALA A 308 -17.07 19.18 0.25
CA ALA A 308 -18.44 19.68 0.11
C ALA A 308 -18.76 20.10 -1.34
N ARG A 309 -17.82 20.74 -2.03
CA ARG A 309 -17.98 21.11 -3.43
C ARG A 309 -18.04 19.89 -4.36
N LEU A 310 -17.17 18.89 -4.15
CA LEU A 310 -17.18 17.65 -4.94
C LEU A 310 -18.50 16.88 -4.74
N LYS A 311 -19.03 16.82 -3.50
CA LYS A 311 -20.38 16.31 -3.21
C LYS A 311 -21.44 17.00 -4.05
N GLN A 312 -21.38 18.33 -4.14
CA GLN A 312 -22.33 19.11 -4.94
C GLN A 312 -22.20 18.81 -6.45
N ILE A 313 -20.97 18.86 -6.98
CA ILE A 313 -20.67 18.57 -8.40
C ILE A 313 -21.19 17.18 -8.79
N LEU A 314 -20.91 16.17 -7.96
CA LEU A 314 -21.38 14.80 -8.17
C LEU A 314 -22.91 14.72 -8.25
N ASN A 315 -23.61 15.34 -7.30
CA ASN A 315 -25.06 15.30 -7.23
C ASN A 315 -25.72 16.04 -8.41
N ASP A 316 -25.18 17.20 -8.78
CA ASP A 316 -25.69 18.01 -9.89
C ASP A 316 -25.47 17.28 -11.22
N TYR A 317 -24.28 16.71 -11.43
CA TYR A 317 -23.98 15.89 -12.61
C TYR A 317 -24.90 14.67 -12.71
N TRP A 318 -25.01 13.88 -11.63
CA TRP A 318 -25.85 12.68 -11.61
C TRP A 318 -27.32 13.01 -11.88
N LYS A 319 -27.90 14.03 -11.24
CA LYS A 319 -29.28 14.45 -11.51
C LYS A 319 -29.48 14.87 -12.96
N GLY A 320 -28.52 15.60 -13.52
CA GLY A 320 -28.56 16.06 -14.91
C GLY A 320 -28.41 14.96 -15.95
N HIS A 321 -27.67 13.88 -15.65
CA HIS A 321 -27.21 12.92 -16.67
C HIS A 321 -27.65 11.46 -16.44
N CYS A 322 -28.26 11.14 -15.29
CA CYS A 322 -28.72 9.77 -14.98
C CYS A 322 -29.68 9.19 -16.03
N HIS A 323 -30.46 10.05 -16.70
CA HIS A 323 -31.36 9.67 -17.78
C HIS A 323 -30.64 9.08 -19.01
N LEU A 324 -29.39 9.50 -19.26
CA LEU A 324 -28.55 8.95 -20.34
C LEU A 324 -28.16 7.50 -20.08
N MET A 325 -28.21 7.06 -18.81
CA MET A 325 -27.89 5.71 -18.37
C MET A 325 -29.15 4.88 -18.06
N GLY A 326 -30.32 5.33 -18.50
CA GLY A 326 -31.59 4.62 -18.31
C GLY A 326 -32.19 4.75 -16.90
N TYR A 327 -31.67 5.65 -16.05
CA TYR A 327 -32.23 5.94 -14.73
C TYR A 327 -33.21 7.12 -14.78
N GLN A 328 -34.28 7.07 -13.98
CA GLN A 328 -35.20 8.20 -13.86
C GLN A 328 -34.63 9.29 -12.93
N PRO A 329 -34.73 10.58 -13.30
CA PRO A 329 -34.34 11.67 -12.43
C PRO A 329 -35.13 11.64 -11.11
N PRO A 330 -34.48 11.94 -9.96
CA PRO A 330 -35.21 12.10 -8.71
C PRO A 330 -36.19 13.28 -8.89
N ASN A 331 -37.50 12.98 -8.85
CA ASN A 331 -38.68 13.87 -9.02
C ASN A 331 -39.52 13.67 -10.30
N PHE A 332 -39.30 12.62 -11.09
CA PHE A 332 -40.28 12.25 -12.12
C PHE A 332 -41.54 11.67 -11.47
N ARG A 333 -42.54 12.52 -11.20
CA ARG A 333 -43.91 12.06 -10.92
C ARG A 333 -44.48 11.58 -12.25
N SER A 334 -44.81 10.29 -12.34
CA SER A 334 -45.68 9.81 -13.40
C SER A 334 -47.02 10.54 -13.27
N HIS A 335 -47.31 11.45 -14.19
CA HIS A 335 -48.70 11.82 -14.44
C HIS A 335 -49.38 10.58 -15.01
N HIS A 336 -49.95 9.75 -14.14
CA HIS A 336 -51.06 8.91 -14.56
C HIS A 336 -52.19 9.86 -14.97
N PRO A 337 -52.68 9.83 -16.24
CA PRO A 337 -53.90 10.52 -16.57
C PRO A 337 -55.02 9.89 -15.74
N GLN A 338 -55.73 10.75 -15.01
CA GLN A 338 -56.95 10.43 -14.27
C GLN A 338 -57.88 9.57 -15.14
N LYS A 339 -58.20 8.35 -14.70
CA LYS A 339 -59.38 7.65 -15.20
C LYS A 339 -60.57 8.13 -14.38
N GLU A 340 -61.48 8.82 -15.04
CA GLU A 340 -62.82 9.15 -14.55
C GLU A 340 -63.52 7.88 -14.01
N PRO A 341 -64.28 7.98 -12.90
CA PRO A 341 -65.08 6.85 -12.44
C PRO A 341 -66.33 6.71 -13.32
N LEU A 342 -66.44 5.58 -14.03
CA LEU A 342 -67.72 5.17 -14.63
C LEU A 342 -68.72 4.81 -13.52
N VAL A 343 -69.84 5.53 -13.52
CA VAL A 343 -71.06 5.23 -12.78
C VAL A 343 -71.80 4.08 -13.46
N GLN A 344 -72.27 3.07 -12.71
CA GLN A 344 -73.52 2.32 -12.95
C GLN A 344 -73.81 1.28 -11.83
N PRO A 345 -75.07 0.79 -11.65
CA PRO A 345 -75.93 1.20 -10.53
C PRO A 345 -76.33 0.08 -9.55
N LEU A 346 -77.01 0.51 -8.47
CA LEU A 346 -77.52 -0.23 -7.32
C LEU A 346 -78.84 -0.98 -7.58
N ILE A 347 -78.89 -2.28 -7.26
CA ILE A 347 -80.07 -3.10 -6.88
C ILE A 347 -79.50 -4.23 -5.98
N GLY A 348 -79.95 -4.62 -4.79
CA GLY A 348 -81.07 -4.31 -3.90
C GLY A 348 -81.41 -5.58 -3.10
N LEU A 349 -81.54 -5.46 -1.75
CA LEU A 349 -82.22 -6.39 -0.79
C LEU A 349 -81.46 -7.69 -0.38
N ALA A 350 -81.46 -8.20 0.87
CA ALA A 350 -82.01 -7.80 2.19
C ALA A 350 -81.36 -8.62 3.36
N ALA A 351 -81.28 -7.99 4.54
CA ALA A 351 -81.48 -8.47 5.94
C ALA A 351 -80.81 -9.76 6.53
N ASN A 352 -80.04 -9.60 7.62
CA ASN A 352 -80.45 -9.95 9.01
C ASN A 352 -79.34 -9.78 10.10
N VAL A 353 -79.62 -8.84 11.04
CA VAL A 353 -79.52 -8.81 12.52
C VAL A 353 -78.51 -9.66 13.35
N GLY A 354 -77.83 -8.97 14.29
CA GLY A 354 -77.36 -9.42 15.64
C GLY A 354 -75.84 -9.65 15.75
N GLN A 355 -75.05 -9.15 16.71
CA GLN A 355 -75.26 -8.63 18.07
C GLN A 355 -74.04 -7.77 18.52
N GLU A 356 -74.28 -6.79 19.39
CA GLU A 356 -73.30 -5.93 20.07
C GLU A 356 -72.48 -6.65 21.17
N VAL A 357 -71.24 -6.21 21.41
CA VAL A 357 -70.68 -6.00 22.78
C VAL A 357 -69.75 -4.77 22.77
N VAL A 358 -69.85 -3.99 23.84
CA VAL A 358 -69.37 -2.63 24.11
C VAL A 358 -67.96 -2.57 24.74
N GLN A 359 -67.30 -1.44 24.48
CA GLN A 359 -66.05 -0.76 24.96
C GLN A 359 -65.78 -0.78 26.50
N PRO A 360 -64.62 -0.31 27.09
CA PRO A 360 -63.89 0.91 26.70
C PRO A 360 -62.38 1.13 27.01
N ILE A 361 -61.98 2.31 26.53
CA ILE A 361 -60.78 3.18 26.61
C ILE A 361 -60.22 3.44 28.04
N VAL A 362 -58.90 3.63 28.16
CA VAL A 362 -58.29 4.65 29.08
C VAL A 362 -57.05 5.30 28.44
N SER A 363 -56.99 6.62 28.56
CA SER A 363 -56.01 7.58 28.04
C SER A 363 -54.96 7.99 29.10
N LEU A 364 -53.76 8.40 28.63
CA LEU A 364 -52.83 9.53 29.00
C LEU A 364 -53.12 10.34 30.31
N PRO A 365 -52.14 11.03 31.00
CA PRO A 365 -51.35 12.13 30.35
C PRO A 365 -50.05 12.73 31.03
N VAL A 366 -49.42 13.71 30.31
CA VAL A 366 -48.88 15.06 30.73
C VAL A 366 -47.53 15.19 31.51
N ASN A 367 -46.70 16.26 31.45
CA ASN A 367 -46.28 17.35 30.53
C ASN A 367 -45.30 18.33 31.31
N ILE A 368 -44.52 19.19 30.60
CA ILE A 368 -43.90 20.51 31.02
C ILE A 368 -42.59 20.48 31.87
N GLY A 369 -41.51 21.26 31.67
CA GLY A 369 -41.13 22.33 30.71
C GLY A 369 -39.79 23.06 31.10
N GLN A 370 -39.22 23.84 30.14
CA GLN A 370 -38.35 25.08 30.19
C GLN A 370 -37.16 25.20 31.21
N GLY A 371 -35.98 25.82 30.98
CA GLY A 371 -35.36 26.62 29.90
C GLY A 371 -33.95 27.19 30.29
N LEU A 372 -33.15 27.58 29.28
CA LEU A 372 -32.09 28.63 29.14
C LEU A 372 -30.97 28.96 30.20
N SER A 373 -29.71 28.95 29.70
CA SER A 373 -28.61 29.98 29.79
C SER A 373 -27.33 29.79 30.64
N ASN A 374 -26.18 29.98 29.95
CA ASN A 374 -24.84 30.52 30.28
C ASN A 374 -23.93 30.00 31.42
N GLY A 375 -22.66 29.70 31.06
CA GLY A 375 -21.47 30.34 31.68
C GLY A 375 -20.46 29.50 32.49
N HIS A 376 -19.30 29.22 31.87
CA HIS A 376 -17.92 29.16 32.42
C HIS A 376 -17.38 28.01 33.32
N THR A 377 -16.20 27.53 32.87
CA THR A 377 -14.96 27.08 33.58
C THR A 377 -14.93 25.81 34.45
N GLY A 378 -14.03 24.88 34.06
CA GLY A 378 -13.06 24.29 34.99
C GLY A 378 -13.10 22.76 35.22
N SER A 379 -12.07 22.08 34.70
CA SER A 379 -11.30 21.00 35.34
C SER A 379 -11.90 19.59 35.57
N TYR A 380 -11.26 18.61 34.91
CA TYR A 380 -10.90 17.24 35.32
C TYR A 380 -11.79 16.47 36.32
N ASP A 381 -12.44 15.38 35.87
CA ASP A 381 -11.88 14.03 36.04
C ASP A 381 -12.68 12.93 35.30
N GLN A 382 -11.94 12.22 34.45
CA GLN A 382 -11.85 10.76 34.30
C GLN A 382 -13.13 9.90 34.44
N LEU A 383 -13.70 9.51 33.30
CA LEU A 383 -14.33 8.18 33.13
C LEU A 383 -13.99 7.64 31.73
N ALA A 384 -13.18 6.59 31.73
CA ALA A 384 -12.73 5.85 30.56
C ALA A 384 -13.88 5.06 29.92
N SER A 385 -13.97 5.11 28.58
CA SER A 385 -14.46 3.97 27.79
C SER A 385 -13.83 4.01 26.40
N MET A 386 -13.44 2.82 25.96
CA MET A 386 -12.52 2.51 24.87
C MET A 386 -13.14 2.77 23.48
N ASP A 387 -12.37 3.44 22.62
CA ASP A 387 -12.04 3.01 21.25
C ASP A 387 -11.27 4.14 20.55
N GLY A 388 -9.94 4.03 20.57
CA GLY A 388 -9.02 4.98 19.97
C GLY A 388 -8.32 4.38 18.76
N SER A 389 -9.03 4.23 17.64
CA SER A 389 -8.38 4.00 16.33
C SER A 389 -8.03 5.36 15.70
N GLY A 390 -7.00 6.01 16.24
CA GLY A 390 -6.23 7.00 15.48
C GLY A 390 -5.33 6.30 14.45
N PRO A 391 -4.88 6.99 13.39
CA PRO A 391 -3.91 6.41 12.46
C PRO A 391 -2.61 6.10 13.21
N ILE A 392 -2.18 4.83 13.16
CA ILE A 392 -0.91 4.35 13.73
C ILE A 392 0.23 5.20 13.15
N SER A 393 1.11 5.74 13.99
CA SER A 393 2.21 6.57 13.52
C SER A 393 3.27 5.71 12.81
N VAL A 394 3.96 6.28 11.84
CA VAL A 394 5.04 5.59 11.10
C VAL A 394 6.14 5.09 12.05
N ASP A 395 6.43 5.85 13.11
CA ASP A 395 7.42 5.46 14.12
C ASP A 395 6.98 4.20 14.88
N GLN A 396 5.68 4.04 15.13
CA GLN A 396 5.12 2.84 15.75
C GLN A 396 5.16 1.64 14.80
N ILE A 397 4.89 1.83 13.51
CA ILE A 397 5.04 0.78 12.49
C ILE A 397 6.51 0.37 12.37
N CYS A 398 7.44 1.33 12.40
CA CYS A 398 8.86 1.04 12.40
C CYS A 398 9.25 0.22 13.64
N GLU A 399 8.80 0.60 14.84
CA GLU A 399 9.09 -0.14 16.08
C GLU A 399 8.48 -1.55 16.09
N GLU A 400 7.26 -1.71 15.59
CA GLU A 400 6.62 -3.02 15.45
C GLU A 400 7.36 -3.90 14.43
N ASN A 401 7.75 -3.35 13.28
CA ASN A 401 8.58 -4.02 12.28
C ASN A 401 9.97 -4.39 12.83
N ILE A 402 10.55 -3.53 13.67
CA ILE A 402 11.81 -3.78 14.39
C ILE A 402 11.68 -5.03 15.26
N GLN A 403 10.61 -5.13 16.05
CA GLN A 403 10.38 -6.28 16.93
C GLN A 403 10.08 -7.56 16.15
N LEU A 404 9.39 -7.45 15.01
CA LEU A 404 9.12 -8.57 14.12
C LEU A 404 10.38 -9.10 13.47
N PHE A 405 11.25 -8.22 12.98
CA PHE A 405 12.53 -8.60 12.40
C PHE A 405 13.43 -9.35 13.37
N MET A 406 13.55 -8.84 14.62
CA MET A 406 14.31 -9.52 15.66
C MET A 406 13.76 -10.94 15.91
N ARG A 407 12.43 -11.11 15.97
CA ARG A 407 11.80 -12.42 16.12
C ARG A 407 12.05 -13.33 14.92
N CYS A 408 11.92 -12.83 13.69
CA CYS A 408 12.19 -13.60 12.47
C CYS A 408 13.65 -14.06 12.41
N GLU A 409 14.60 -13.20 12.81
CA GLU A 409 16.02 -13.53 12.87
C GLU A 409 16.31 -14.61 13.92
N GLU A 410 15.74 -14.50 15.11
CA GLU A 410 15.81 -15.56 16.14
C GLU A 410 15.23 -16.88 15.65
N HIS A 411 14.09 -16.83 14.93
CA HIS A 411 13.48 -18.02 14.35
C HIS A 411 14.38 -18.65 13.28
N MET A 412 15.01 -17.85 12.42
CA MET A 412 15.93 -18.32 11.40
C MET A 412 17.20 -18.95 12.01
N GLN A 413 17.74 -18.37 13.09
CA GLN A 413 18.85 -18.96 13.83
C GLN A 413 18.47 -20.33 14.43
N LYS A 414 17.31 -20.41 15.10
CA LYS A 414 16.78 -21.68 15.64
C LYS A 414 16.54 -22.72 14.55
N GLU A 415 16.05 -22.32 13.37
CA GLU A 415 15.85 -23.24 12.25
C GLU A 415 17.19 -23.81 11.75
N ASN A 416 18.24 -22.99 11.68
CA ASN A 416 19.58 -23.44 11.31
C ASN A 416 20.19 -24.38 12.35
N GLU A 417 20.03 -24.10 13.65
CA GLU A 417 20.45 -24.99 14.74
C GLU A 417 19.71 -26.33 14.68
N LEU A 418 18.41 -26.30 14.39
CA LEU A 418 17.60 -27.51 14.26
C LEU A 418 18.05 -28.35 13.06
N LYS A 419 18.35 -27.72 11.91
CA LYS A 419 18.91 -28.41 10.75
C LYS A 419 20.23 -29.09 11.06
N GLN A 420 21.16 -28.41 11.73
CA GLN A 420 22.43 -28.99 12.17
C GLN A 420 22.22 -30.17 13.14
N THR A 421 21.25 -30.06 14.04
CA THR A 421 20.90 -31.14 14.97
C THR A 421 20.34 -32.35 14.24
N ILE A 422 19.46 -32.14 13.26
CA ILE A 422 18.90 -33.21 12.43
C ILE A 422 20.01 -33.93 11.65
N GLU A 423 20.92 -33.18 11.01
CA GLU A 423 22.07 -33.78 10.30
C GLU A 423 22.96 -34.62 11.24
N GLY A 424 23.18 -34.13 12.47
CA GLY A 424 23.90 -34.88 13.51
C GLY A 424 23.20 -36.20 13.88
N LEU A 425 21.90 -36.14 14.16
CA LEU A 425 21.10 -37.32 14.52
C LEU A 425 21.00 -38.34 13.36
N GLU A 426 20.90 -37.87 12.11
CA GLU A 426 20.90 -38.75 10.94
C GLU A 426 22.23 -39.52 10.80
N LYS A 427 23.35 -38.87 11.10
CA LYS A 427 24.67 -39.52 11.11
C LYS A 427 24.76 -40.57 12.22
N GLU A 428 24.35 -40.24 13.44
CA GLU A 428 24.33 -41.20 14.55
C GLU A 428 23.43 -42.40 14.25
N LEU A 429 22.24 -42.16 13.67
CA LEU A 429 21.33 -43.21 13.26
C LEU A 429 21.95 -44.14 12.21
N LYS A 430 22.71 -43.58 11.26
CA LYS A 430 23.43 -44.36 10.24
C LYS A 430 24.52 -45.23 10.87
N GLU A 431 25.28 -44.70 11.82
CA GLU A 431 26.30 -45.46 12.55
C GLU A 431 25.70 -46.57 13.41
N ALA A 432 24.59 -46.29 14.11
CA ALA A 432 23.88 -47.27 14.92
C ALA A 432 23.32 -48.42 14.05
N LYS A 433 22.78 -48.10 12.86
CA LYS A 433 22.33 -49.13 11.89
C LYS A 433 23.49 -49.99 11.43
N MET A 434 24.63 -49.41 11.07
CA MET A 434 25.83 -50.19 10.69
C MET A 434 26.30 -51.13 11.81
N LYS A 435 26.36 -50.65 13.06
CA LYS A 435 26.73 -51.47 14.23
C LYS A 435 25.75 -52.62 14.46
N ARG A 436 24.44 -52.35 14.33
CA ARG A 436 23.39 -53.37 14.44
C ARG A 436 23.56 -54.45 13.37
N ASP A 437 23.81 -54.06 12.13
CA ASP A 437 23.96 -55.00 11.02
C ASP A 437 25.23 -55.86 11.17
N GLN A 438 26.34 -55.26 11.65
CA GLN A 438 27.56 -56.00 12.01
C GLN A 438 27.30 -57.01 13.14
N LEU A 439 26.58 -56.60 14.20
CA LEU A 439 26.22 -57.49 15.32
C LEU A 439 25.30 -58.64 14.86
N SER A 440 24.33 -58.36 13.97
CA SER A 440 23.48 -59.38 13.36
C SER A 440 24.30 -60.41 12.59
N LEU A 441 25.23 -59.95 11.75
CA LEU A 441 26.12 -60.82 10.97
C LEU A 441 27.06 -61.65 11.86
N TYR A 442 27.58 -61.06 12.94
CA TYR A 442 28.36 -61.77 13.94
C TYR A 442 27.53 -62.84 14.67
N LEU A 443 26.30 -62.53 15.07
CA LEU A 443 25.39 -63.48 15.73
C LEU A 443 25.00 -64.64 14.80
N GLU A 444 24.73 -64.37 13.52
CA GLU A 444 24.47 -65.41 12.52
C GLU A 444 25.69 -66.30 12.31
N THR A 445 26.89 -65.72 12.24
CA THR A 445 28.14 -66.47 12.09
C THR A 445 28.38 -67.36 13.31
N ARG A 446 28.16 -66.84 14.52
CA ARG A 446 28.30 -67.62 15.76
C ARG A 446 27.25 -68.72 15.89
N LYS A 447 26.01 -68.48 15.44
CA LYS A 447 24.97 -69.51 15.37
C LYS A 447 25.37 -70.63 14.41
N LYS A 448 25.92 -70.29 13.23
CA LYS A 448 26.44 -71.28 12.26
C LYS A 448 27.62 -72.07 12.82
N GLN A 449 28.53 -71.43 13.57
CA GLN A 449 29.66 -72.12 14.22
C GLN A 449 29.22 -73.10 15.32
N LYS A 450 28.24 -72.75 16.16
CA LYS A 450 27.67 -73.66 17.17
C LYS A 450 26.93 -74.87 16.59
N ILE A 451 26.50 -74.81 15.33
CA ILE A 451 25.89 -75.94 14.62
C ILE A 451 26.97 -76.89 14.04
N VAL A 452 28.23 -76.45 13.99
CA VAL A 452 29.35 -77.18 13.38
C VAL A 452 30.35 -77.74 14.42
N GLU A 453 30.19 -77.44 15.71
CA GLU A 453 30.95 -78.12 16.78
C GLU A 453 30.38 -79.53 17.07
N PRO A 454 31.16 -80.61 16.86
CA PRO A 454 30.73 -81.98 17.16
C PRO A 454 30.73 -82.22 18.67
N GLN A 455 29.75 -82.98 19.16
CA GLN A 455 29.86 -83.63 20.47
C GLN A 455 31.05 -84.60 20.48
N THR A 456 32.03 -84.31 21.33
CA THR A 456 33.06 -85.24 21.82
C THR A 456 33.28 -84.89 23.29
N GLY A 457 33.19 -85.77 24.30
CA GLY A 457 32.89 -87.21 24.39
C GLY A 457 32.21 -87.46 25.75
N ASP A 458 32.13 -88.64 26.34
CA ASP A 458 32.44 -90.04 26.02
C ASP A 458 31.55 -90.87 26.99
N VAL A 459 31.43 -92.18 26.75
CA VAL A 459 30.99 -93.27 27.66
C VAL A 459 30.37 -92.89 29.01
#